data_AF-A0A431VLF3-F1
#
_entry.id   AF-A0A431VLF3-F1
#
_cell.length_a   1.000
_cell.length_b   1.000
_cell.length_c   1.000
_cell.angle_alpha   90.00
_cell.angle_beta   90.00
_cell.angle_gamma   90.00
#
_symmetry.space_group_name_H-M   'P 1'
#
loop_
_entity.id
_entity.type
_entity.pdbx_description
1 polymer ?
#
loop_
_entity_poly.entity_id
_entity_poly.type
_entity_poly.pdbx_seq_one_letter_code
_entity_poly.pdbx_strand_id
1 'polypeptide(L)'
;MRWTANGLEFAARLALPMVAAPAMALRADAVTVSLQGDAAQSLTIDATAMAVRHTVPSPGLAPLSLAARAMREGGAVPWSLSATVSGAGGGLVIRANGTHDPRSGVGRLDLRSDPLRIGEAGVAVAALSPRLDTVLRAVSGRLTGRAGLAWQAGVVRSTGALRIEAGGATLGPVRVAGVNGVVALSSLWPPVVPDGQRLAVALLDVGVPLTDGVIRFGYGRDRRVDVDEARWRWGGGTLKADPFELSPTAPKGLVTLHADGVDLGELLGLIRVDGVSASGRLSGSLPVRIGEGGVRLEGAVFDGTQPGTLRYAPAEPPPGLSGPEGSPTQLLLGALSDFRYDSLRLTLDGEAGGELRAGLSVRGTNPAFYDGHPVALTLTLSGALDRILRQSLDAYRIPYVVRDRMIGFDQPKDP
;
A
#
# COMPACT_ATOMS: atom_id res chain seq x y z
N MET A 1 -54.38 8.06 18.35
CA MET A 1 -55.21 7.79 17.16
C MET A 1 -56.31 8.82 17.11
N ARG A 2 -56.68 9.29 15.92
CA ARG A 2 -57.74 10.28 15.72
C ARG A 2 -58.58 9.88 14.51
N TRP A 3 -59.89 9.89 14.65
CA TRP A 3 -60.81 9.71 13.53
C TRP A 3 -61.07 11.05 12.84
N THR A 4 -60.96 11.09 11.51
CA THR A 4 -61.26 12.25 10.68
C THR A 4 -62.31 11.90 9.62
N ALA A 5 -62.81 12.90 8.90
CA ALA A 5 -63.72 12.69 7.77
C ALA A 5 -63.11 11.83 6.65
N ASN A 6 -61.77 11.72 6.59
CA ASN A 6 -61.04 11.01 5.54
C ASN A 6 -60.55 9.62 5.98
N GLY A 7 -60.58 9.29 7.28
CA GLY A 7 -60.12 7.99 7.79
C GLY A 7 -59.58 8.02 9.21
N LEU A 8 -58.94 6.92 9.61
CA LEU A 8 -58.23 6.79 10.89
C LEU A 8 -56.80 7.29 10.74
N GLU A 9 -56.49 8.42 11.37
CA GLU A 9 -55.13 8.93 11.55
C GLU A 9 -54.49 8.25 12.77
N PHE A 10 -53.25 7.80 12.62
CA PHE A 10 -52.49 7.23 13.72
C PHE A 10 -51.03 7.66 13.68
N ALA A 11 -50.45 7.72 14.87
CA ALA A 11 -49.03 7.89 15.09
C ALA A 11 -48.61 6.93 16.20
N ALA A 12 -47.49 6.24 16.02
CA ALA A 12 -46.88 5.38 17.00
C ALA A 12 -45.37 5.63 17.01
N ARG A 13 -44.76 5.53 18.18
CA ARG A 13 -43.32 5.63 18.35
C ARG A 13 -42.84 4.49 19.23
N LEU A 14 -41.84 3.78 18.75
CA LEU A 14 -41.15 2.73 19.46
C LEU A 14 -39.70 3.15 19.66
N ALA A 15 -39.23 3.10 20.90
CA ALA A 15 -37.83 3.32 21.24
C ALA A 15 -37.27 2.00 21.79
N LEU A 16 -36.27 1.47 21.11
CA LEU A 16 -35.59 0.23 21.47
C LEU A 16 -34.15 0.60 21.88
N PRO A 17 -33.69 0.20 23.07
CA PRO A 17 -32.30 0.45 23.45
C PRO A 17 -31.32 -0.25 22.49
N MET A 18 -31.73 -1.39 21.92
CA MET A 18 -30.92 -2.22 21.06
C MET A 18 -31.77 -3.11 20.14
N VAL A 19 -31.29 -3.33 18.92
CA VAL A 19 -31.78 -4.34 17.97
C VAL A 19 -30.58 -5.17 17.48
N ALA A 20 -30.67 -6.50 17.56
CA ALA A 20 -29.61 -7.40 17.10
C ALA A 20 -30.01 -8.11 15.79
N ALA A 21 -29.05 -8.22 14.87
CA ALA A 21 -29.16 -8.98 13.63
C ALA A 21 -28.02 -10.01 13.57
N PRO A 22 -28.13 -11.13 14.32
CA PRO A 22 -27.03 -12.08 14.51
C PRO A 22 -26.61 -12.76 13.20
N ALA A 23 -27.54 -13.00 12.27
CA ALA A 23 -27.23 -13.56 10.95
C ALA A 23 -26.27 -12.69 10.12
N MET A 24 -26.20 -11.38 10.42
CA MET A 24 -25.29 -10.42 9.78
C MET A 24 -24.13 -10.03 10.69
N ALA A 25 -24.06 -10.56 11.92
CA ALA A 25 -23.17 -10.10 12.98
C ALA A 25 -23.26 -8.57 13.21
N LEU A 26 -24.47 -8.03 13.17
CA LEU A 26 -24.75 -6.60 13.36
C LEU A 26 -25.58 -6.36 14.61
N ARG A 27 -25.38 -5.18 15.20
CA ARG A 27 -26.19 -4.62 16.28
C ARG A 27 -26.43 -3.15 16.02
N ALA A 28 -27.67 -2.70 16.22
CA ALA A 28 -28.06 -1.31 16.22
C ALA A 28 -28.44 -0.87 17.64
N ASP A 29 -27.97 0.30 18.06
CA ASP A 29 -28.19 0.88 19.38
C ASP A 29 -29.00 2.18 19.31
N ALA A 30 -29.78 2.43 20.36
CA ALA A 30 -30.68 3.57 20.48
C ALA A 30 -31.54 3.73 19.22
N VAL A 31 -32.30 2.69 18.92
CA VAL A 31 -33.15 2.62 17.74
C VAL A 31 -34.49 3.29 18.04
N THR A 32 -34.87 4.26 17.22
CA THR A 32 -36.23 4.83 17.25
C THR A 32 -36.94 4.49 15.95
N VAL A 33 -38.17 4.00 16.05
CA VAL A 33 -39.06 3.81 14.90
C VAL A 33 -40.32 4.62 15.15
N SER A 34 -40.66 5.53 14.25
CA SER A 34 -41.94 6.25 14.26
C SER A 34 -42.74 5.88 13.03
N LEU A 35 -44.00 5.55 13.26
CA LEU A 35 -44.99 5.21 12.25
C LEU A 35 -46.07 6.30 12.29
N GLN A 36 -46.40 6.87 11.14
CA GLN A 36 -47.48 7.85 11.02
C GLN A 36 -48.22 7.67 9.71
N GLY A 37 -49.53 7.90 9.71
CA GLY A 37 -50.30 7.82 8.49
C GLY A 37 -51.80 7.79 8.68
N ASP A 38 -52.47 7.69 7.54
CA ASP A 38 -53.88 7.36 7.40
C ASP A 38 -53.95 5.96 6.78
N ALA A 39 -54.63 5.04 7.46
CA ALA A 39 -54.72 3.64 7.07
C ALA A 39 -55.13 3.43 5.59
N ALA A 40 -55.93 4.36 5.03
CA ALA A 40 -56.42 4.29 3.66
C ALA A 40 -55.53 5.00 2.63
N GLN A 41 -54.79 6.04 3.01
CA GLN A 41 -54.18 6.96 2.05
C GLN A 41 -52.66 6.98 2.07
N SER A 42 -52.01 6.99 3.23
CA SER A 42 -50.55 7.09 3.27
C SER A 42 -49.98 6.52 4.54
N LEU A 43 -48.79 5.94 4.43
CA LEU A 43 -48.05 5.40 5.57
C LEU A 43 -46.59 5.79 5.46
N THR A 44 -46.06 6.39 6.51
CA THR A 44 -44.64 6.74 6.63
C THR A 44 -44.07 6.05 7.86
N ILE A 45 -42.94 5.37 7.66
CA ILE A 45 -42.11 4.80 8.71
C ILE A 45 -40.78 5.54 8.67
N ASP A 46 -40.44 6.23 9.75
CA ASP A 46 -39.10 6.77 9.97
C ASP A 46 -38.39 5.87 10.99
N ALA A 47 -37.14 5.52 10.72
CA ALA A 47 -36.31 4.74 11.62
C ALA A 47 -34.93 5.39 11.77
N THR A 48 -34.44 5.48 13.00
CA THR A 48 -33.08 5.93 13.27
C THR A 48 -32.35 4.93 14.16
N ALA A 49 -31.05 4.82 13.98
CA ALA A 49 -30.14 4.14 14.90
C ALA A 49 -28.92 5.03 15.11
N MET A 50 -28.57 5.28 16.38
CA MET A 50 -27.42 6.14 16.69
C MET A 50 -26.09 5.45 16.37
N ALA A 51 -26.04 4.12 16.55
CA ALA A 51 -24.86 3.33 16.22
C ALA A 51 -25.27 1.95 15.69
N VAL A 52 -24.82 1.63 14.49
CA VAL A 52 -24.84 0.32 13.86
C VAL A 52 -23.40 -0.16 13.85
N ARG A 53 -23.15 -1.31 14.49
CA ARG A 53 -21.81 -1.85 14.71
C ARG A 53 -21.78 -3.35 14.41
N HIS A 54 -20.60 -3.83 14.04
CA HIS A 54 -20.38 -5.27 13.95
C HIS A 54 -20.16 -5.85 15.35
N THR A 55 -20.69 -7.04 15.59
CA THR A 55 -20.57 -7.75 16.88
C THR A 55 -19.36 -8.68 16.93
N VAL A 56 -18.48 -8.62 15.94
CA VAL A 56 -17.24 -9.42 15.88
C VAL A 56 -16.13 -8.79 16.74
N PRO A 57 -15.19 -9.58 17.31
CA PRO A 57 -14.16 -9.06 18.21
C PRO A 57 -13.25 -7.97 17.61
N SER A 58 -12.98 -8.04 16.30
CA SER A 58 -12.16 -7.05 15.58
C SER A 58 -12.97 -6.49 14.41
N PRO A 59 -13.86 -5.51 14.67
CA PRO A 59 -14.72 -4.96 13.64
C PRO A 59 -13.88 -4.24 12.58
N GLY A 60 -14.18 -4.54 11.31
CA GLY A 60 -13.50 -3.92 10.17
C GLY A 60 -13.94 -2.47 9.93
N LEU A 61 -15.09 -2.05 10.46
CA LEU A 61 -15.65 -0.71 10.30
C LEU A 61 -15.97 -0.10 11.66
N ALA A 62 -15.73 1.20 11.79
CA ALA A 62 -16.20 1.98 12.93
C ALA A 62 -17.73 2.05 12.95
N PRO A 63 -18.38 2.30 14.10
CA PRO A 63 -19.83 2.42 14.19
C PRO A 63 -20.37 3.51 13.26
N LEU A 64 -21.51 3.23 12.62
CA LEU A 64 -22.20 4.14 11.71
C LEU A 64 -23.57 4.52 12.27
N SER A 65 -24.04 5.74 12.05
CA SER A 65 -25.44 6.09 12.31
C SER A 65 -26.30 5.84 11.07
N LEU A 66 -27.57 5.56 11.29
CA LEU A 66 -28.55 5.30 10.24
C LEU A 66 -29.79 6.16 10.47
N ALA A 67 -30.28 6.81 9.42
CA ALA A 67 -31.61 7.36 9.34
C ALA A 67 -32.27 6.81 8.07
N ALA A 68 -33.43 6.19 8.21
CA ALA A 68 -34.16 5.56 7.11
C ALA A 68 -35.62 6.00 7.13
N ARG A 69 -36.23 6.03 5.94
CA ARG A 69 -37.63 6.33 5.72
C ARG A 69 -38.21 5.33 4.73
N ALA A 70 -39.39 4.82 5.04
CA ALA A 70 -40.20 4.04 4.13
C ALA A 70 -41.55 4.75 3.96
N MET A 71 -42.00 4.94 2.73
CA MET A 71 -43.27 5.60 2.43
C MET A 71 -44.14 4.75 1.51
N ARG A 72 -45.45 4.80 1.74
CA ARG A 72 -46.48 4.20 0.91
C ARG A 72 -47.58 5.22 0.69
N GLU A 73 -47.96 5.45 -0.57
CA GLU A 73 -49.10 6.29 -0.96
C GLU A 73 -50.21 5.42 -1.56
N GLY A 74 -51.47 5.72 -1.25
CA GLY A 74 -52.68 5.21 -1.90
C GLY A 74 -52.83 3.69 -1.99
N GLY A 75 -52.40 2.93 -0.98
CA GLY A 75 -52.38 1.46 -1.05
C GLY A 75 -51.44 0.88 -2.13
N ALA A 76 -50.68 1.75 -2.82
CA ALA A 76 -49.79 1.39 -3.88
C ALA A 76 -48.59 0.58 -3.35
N VAL A 77 -48.13 -0.30 -4.22
CA VAL A 77 -46.95 -1.14 -4.04
C VAL A 77 -46.11 -0.94 -5.31
N PRO A 78 -44.77 -0.86 -5.21
CA PRO A 78 -43.95 -1.04 -4.01
C PRO A 78 -43.86 0.21 -3.13
N TRP A 79 -43.48 0.02 -1.86
CA TRP A 79 -43.09 1.10 -0.94
C TRP A 79 -41.80 1.76 -1.43
N SER A 80 -41.69 3.07 -1.30
CA SER A 80 -40.44 3.78 -1.52
C SER A 80 -39.59 3.74 -0.25
N LEU A 81 -38.29 3.54 -0.42
CA LEU A 81 -37.31 3.52 0.65
C LEU A 81 -36.26 4.60 0.41
N SER A 82 -35.87 5.32 1.45
CA SER A 82 -34.68 6.16 1.46
C SER A 82 -33.92 5.98 2.77
N ALA A 83 -32.60 6.11 2.73
CA ALA A 83 -31.78 6.10 3.93
C ALA A 83 -30.52 6.93 3.76
N THR A 84 -30.01 7.43 4.89
CA THR A 84 -28.71 8.06 5.02
C THR A 84 -27.96 7.31 6.10
N VAL A 85 -26.78 6.80 5.74
CA VAL A 85 -25.80 6.24 6.66
C VAL A 85 -24.69 7.24 6.82
N SER A 86 -24.35 7.59 8.05
CA SER A 86 -23.29 8.54 8.35
C SER A 86 -22.26 7.93 9.29
N GLY A 87 -21.00 8.35 9.17
CA GLY A 87 -19.90 7.86 10.00
C GLY A 87 -18.76 8.85 10.08
N ALA A 88 -17.74 8.50 10.87
CA ALA A 88 -16.51 9.28 10.99
C ALA A 88 -16.72 10.78 11.26
N GLY A 89 -17.56 11.11 12.25
CA GLY A 89 -17.87 12.51 12.59
C GLY A 89 -18.63 13.28 11.52
N GLY A 90 -19.30 12.58 10.58
CA GLY A 90 -20.02 13.17 9.46
C GLY A 90 -19.22 13.25 8.16
N GLY A 91 -17.95 12.85 8.16
CA GLY A 91 -17.14 12.85 6.95
C GLY A 91 -17.48 11.71 5.96
N LEU A 92 -18.05 10.61 6.44
CA LEU A 92 -18.65 9.57 5.60
C LEU A 92 -20.16 9.77 5.55
N VAL A 93 -20.71 9.93 4.35
CA VAL A 93 -22.15 9.97 4.09
C VAL A 93 -22.48 9.06 2.91
N ILE A 94 -23.42 8.14 3.12
CA ILE A 94 -23.94 7.23 2.10
C ILE A 94 -25.45 7.43 2.03
N ARG A 95 -25.95 7.81 0.86
CA ARG A 95 -27.39 7.91 0.59
C ARG A 95 -27.85 6.67 -0.15
N ALA A 96 -29.03 6.20 0.23
CA ALA A 96 -29.64 5.03 -0.33
C ALA A 96 -31.07 5.34 -0.74
N ASN A 97 -31.49 4.85 -1.90
CA ASN A 97 -32.87 4.93 -2.37
C ASN A 97 -33.29 3.59 -2.95
N GLY A 98 -34.56 3.22 -2.82
CA GLY A 98 -35.00 1.89 -3.20
C GLY A 98 -36.49 1.69 -3.13
N THR A 99 -36.88 0.44 -3.31
CA THR A 99 -38.28 0.02 -3.29
C THR A 99 -38.44 -1.31 -2.59
N HIS A 100 -39.57 -1.53 -1.92
CA HIS A 100 -39.92 -2.81 -1.32
C HIS A 100 -41.39 -3.16 -1.56
N ASP A 101 -41.64 -4.34 -2.11
CA ASP A 101 -42.97 -4.92 -2.17
C ASP A 101 -43.18 -5.87 -0.97
N PRO A 102 -44.03 -5.53 0.00
CA PRO A 102 -44.29 -6.38 1.16
C PRO A 102 -45.13 -7.62 0.82
N ARG A 103 -45.83 -7.66 -0.32
CA ARG A 103 -46.65 -8.82 -0.74
C ARG A 103 -45.76 -9.95 -1.26
N SER A 104 -44.80 -9.61 -2.11
CA SER A 104 -43.84 -10.56 -2.66
C SER A 104 -42.57 -10.71 -1.81
N GLY A 105 -42.35 -9.80 -0.85
CA GLY A 105 -41.14 -9.76 -0.03
C GLY A 105 -39.89 -9.33 -0.82
N VAL A 106 -40.07 -8.81 -2.03
CA VAL A 106 -38.98 -8.38 -2.92
C VAL A 106 -38.60 -6.93 -2.59
N GLY A 107 -37.32 -6.61 -2.64
CA GLY A 107 -36.89 -5.23 -2.61
C GLY A 107 -35.50 -5.01 -3.15
N ARG A 108 -35.19 -3.73 -3.38
CA ARG A 108 -33.92 -3.27 -3.89
C ARG A 108 -33.53 -1.94 -3.24
N LEU A 109 -32.24 -1.72 -3.10
CA LEU A 109 -31.67 -0.47 -2.59
C LEU A 109 -30.41 -0.13 -3.39
N ASP A 110 -30.36 1.08 -3.93
CA ASP A 110 -29.21 1.66 -4.60
C ASP A 110 -28.54 2.65 -3.65
N LEU A 111 -27.27 2.43 -3.35
CA LEU A 111 -26.48 3.22 -2.42
C LEU A 111 -25.38 3.98 -3.17
N ARG A 112 -25.15 5.23 -2.77
CA ARG A 112 -24.08 6.08 -3.28
C ARG A 112 -23.45 6.84 -2.12
N SER A 113 -22.12 6.84 -2.05
CA SER A 113 -21.41 7.71 -1.12
C SER A 113 -21.20 9.09 -1.72
N ASP A 114 -21.15 10.11 -0.86
CA ASP A 114 -20.46 11.34 -1.22
C ASP A 114 -18.95 11.06 -1.38
N PRO A 115 -18.21 11.89 -2.15
CA PRO A 115 -16.76 11.74 -2.24
C PRO A 115 -16.11 11.90 -0.87
N LEU A 116 -15.46 10.85 -0.39
CA LEU A 116 -14.79 10.81 0.91
C LEU A 116 -13.31 11.12 0.74
N ARG A 117 -12.83 12.20 1.35
CA ARG A 117 -11.39 12.48 1.43
C ARG A 117 -10.82 11.84 2.69
N ILE A 118 -9.72 11.10 2.55
CA ILE A 118 -8.99 10.45 3.64
C ILE A 118 -7.65 11.17 3.85
N GLY A 119 -7.21 11.25 5.10
CA GLY A 119 -5.90 11.81 5.50
C GLY A 119 -6.02 13.07 6.34
N GLU A 120 -4.91 13.81 6.50
CA GLU A 120 -4.80 14.96 7.42
C GLU A 120 -5.89 16.02 7.23
N ALA A 121 -6.21 16.33 5.97
CA ALA A 121 -7.24 17.31 5.61
C ALA A 121 -8.64 16.68 5.40
N GLY A 122 -8.85 15.45 5.88
CA GLY A 122 -10.08 14.69 5.66
C GLY A 122 -10.38 13.76 6.83
N VAL A 123 -11.02 12.64 6.54
CA VAL A 123 -11.36 11.63 7.54
C VAL A 123 -10.12 10.79 7.86
N ALA A 124 -9.81 10.63 9.14
CA ALA A 124 -8.79 9.70 9.60
C ALA A 124 -9.19 8.24 9.36
N VAL A 125 -8.23 7.38 9.01
CA VAL A 125 -8.50 5.95 8.74
C VAL A 125 -9.10 5.23 9.96
N ALA A 126 -8.66 5.56 11.18
CA ALA A 126 -9.23 5.05 12.43
C ALA A 126 -10.74 5.28 12.55
N ALA A 127 -11.23 6.41 12.05
CA ALA A 127 -12.64 6.77 12.11
C ALA A 127 -13.51 5.99 11.09
N LEU A 128 -12.87 5.30 10.14
CA LEU A 128 -13.52 4.43 9.16
C LEU A 128 -13.33 2.96 9.53
N SER A 129 -12.10 2.58 9.85
CA SER A 129 -11.68 1.22 10.12
C SER A 129 -10.58 1.20 11.19
N PRO A 130 -10.94 0.91 12.46
CA PRO A 130 -9.96 0.73 13.52
C PRO A 130 -8.94 -0.37 13.20
N ARG A 131 -9.36 -1.39 12.44
CA ARG A 131 -8.50 -2.48 12.00
C ARG A 131 -7.44 -2.05 10.99
N LEU A 132 -7.78 -1.18 10.04
CA LEU A 132 -6.80 -0.70 9.07
C LEU A 132 -5.82 0.28 9.71
N ASP A 133 -6.25 1.03 10.72
CA ASP A 133 -5.40 1.97 11.46
C ASP A 133 -4.21 1.28 12.17
N THR A 134 -4.35 0.02 12.57
CA THR A 134 -3.25 -0.73 13.19
C THR A 134 -2.14 -1.11 12.20
N VAL A 135 -2.42 -1.08 10.89
CA VAL A 135 -1.51 -1.55 9.84
C VAL A 135 -1.05 -0.40 8.94
N LEU A 136 -1.96 0.49 8.57
CA LEU A 136 -1.72 1.58 7.63
C LEU A 136 -1.44 2.88 8.37
N ARG A 137 -0.38 3.57 7.95
CA ARG A 137 -0.04 4.94 8.38
C ARG A 137 -0.10 5.90 7.20
N ALA A 138 -0.14 7.20 7.49
CA ALA A 138 -0.12 8.27 6.48
C ALA A 138 -1.12 8.04 5.32
N VAL A 139 -2.31 7.53 5.65
CA VAL A 139 -3.32 7.17 4.65
C VAL A 139 -3.87 8.44 4.02
N SER A 140 -3.98 8.45 2.70
CA SER A 140 -4.49 9.58 1.93
C SER A 140 -5.26 9.13 0.68
N GLY A 141 -6.05 10.04 0.13
CA GLY A 141 -6.72 9.85 -1.15
C GLY A 141 -8.19 10.24 -1.11
N ARG A 142 -8.90 9.98 -2.21
CA ARG A 142 -10.34 10.16 -2.32
C ARG A 142 -11.00 8.85 -2.71
N LEU A 143 -12.07 8.52 -1.99
CA LEU A 143 -12.90 7.33 -2.24
C LEU A 143 -14.30 7.75 -2.69
N THR A 144 -14.88 6.98 -3.60
CA THR A 144 -16.31 7.10 -3.95
C THR A 144 -16.89 5.73 -4.16
N GLY A 145 -17.95 5.39 -3.42
CA GLY A 145 -18.60 4.10 -3.45
C GLY A 145 -19.97 4.16 -4.09
N ARG A 146 -20.32 3.08 -4.80
CA ARG A 146 -21.71 2.74 -5.14
C ARG A 146 -21.98 1.29 -4.79
N ALA A 147 -23.20 0.98 -4.38
CA ALA A 147 -23.61 -0.37 -4.06
C ALA A 147 -25.05 -0.61 -4.46
N GLY A 148 -25.38 -1.87 -4.73
CA GLY A 148 -26.75 -2.33 -4.96
C GLY A 148 -27.04 -3.48 -4.02
N LEU A 149 -28.17 -3.41 -3.32
CA LEU A 149 -28.71 -4.51 -2.53
C LEU A 149 -30.02 -4.96 -3.16
N ALA A 150 -30.23 -6.27 -3.23
CA ALA A 150 -31.50 -6.86 -3.64
C ALA A 150 -31.85 -7.97 -2.65
N TRP A 151 -33.12 -8.06 -2.27
CA TRP A 151 -33.59 -9.12 -1.39
C TRP A 151 -34.89 -9.73 -1.88
N GLN A 152 -35.04 -11.03 -1.63
CA GLN A 152 -36.27 -11.78 -1.89
C GLN A 152 -36.30 -12.99 -0.95
N ALA A 153 -37.45 -13.24 -0.33
CA ALA A 153 -37.65 -14.39 0.57
C ALA A 153 -36.54 -14.55 1.64
N GLY A 154 -36.05 -13.44 2.20
CA GLY A 154 -35.01 -13.41 3.22
C GLY A 154 -33.57 -13.58 2.72
N VAL A 155 -33.35 -13.85 1.43
CA VAL A 155 -32.01 -13.89 0.82
C VAL A 155 -31.60 -12.49 0.38
N VAL A 156 -30.44 -12.02 0.82
CA VAL A 156 -29.88 -10.72 0.42
C VAL A 156 -28.69 -10.94 -0.52
N ARG A 157 -28.73 -10.29 -1.68
CA ARG A 157 -27.60 -10.17 -2.62
C ARG A 157 -27.08 -8.75 -2.61
N SER A 158 -25.77 -8.60 -2.77
CA SER A 158 -25.11 -7.30 -2.76
C SER A 158 -24.08 -7.22 -3.87
N THR A 159 -23.95 -6.03 -4.46
CA THR A 159 -22.88 -5.69 -5.42
C THR A 159 -22.36 -4.31 -5.09
N GLY A 160 -21.14 -4.00 -5.54
CA GLY A 160 -20.61 -2.64 -5.37
C GLY A 160 -19.47 -2.30 -6.30
N ALA A 161 -19.09 -1.03 -6.28
CA ALA A 161 -17.88 -0.55 -6.89
C ALA A 161 -17.28 0.56 -6.03
N LEU A 162 -15.99 0.48 -5.78
CA LEU A 162 -15.22 1.49 -5.07
C LEU A 162 -14.24 2.13 -6.05
N ARG A 163 -14.38 3.44 -6.26
CA ARG A 163 -13.41 4.25 -7.00
C ARG A 163 -12.41 4.84 -6.04
N ILE A 164 -11.13 4.66 -6.37
CA ILE A 164 -9.98 5.14 -5.61
C ILE A 164 -9.25 6.16 -6.48
N GLU A 165 -9.00 7.35 -5.93
CA GLU A 165 -8.24 8.41 -6.58
C GLU A 165 -7.10 8.85 -5.69
N ALA A 166 -5.88 8.85 -6.24
CA ALA A 166 -4.65 9.24 -5.57
C ALA A 166 -4.49 8.61 -4.17
N GLY A 167 -4.85 7.32 -4.04
CA GLY A 167 -4.70 6.58 -2.81
C GLY A 167 -3.23 6.47 -2.40
N GLY A 168 -2.95 6.64 -1.11
CA GLY A 168 -1.62 6.49 -0.55
C GLY A 168 -1.67 5.96 0.86
N ALA A 169 -0.64 5.21 1.26
CA ALA A 169 -0.47 4.68 2.61
C ALA A 169 0.97 4.23 2.83
N THR A 170 1.36 4.11 4.09
CA THR A 170 2.62 3.49 4.53
C THR A 170 2.32 2.22 5.32
N LEU A 171 3.00 1.13 4.98
CA LEU A 171 2.91 -0.20 5.58
C LEU A 171 4.31 -0.63 6.03
N GLY A 172 4.64 -0.44 7.32
CA GLY A 172 6.00 -0.64 7.81
C GLY A 172 7.00 0.25 7.05
N PRO A 173 8.07 -0.32 6.44
CA PRO A 173 9.03 0.44 5.65
C PRO A 173 8.54 0.76 4.22
N VAL A 174 7.39 0.21 3.80
CA VAL A 174 6.89 0.32 2.43
C VAL A 174 5.93 1.51 2.32
N ARG A 175 6.14 2.38 1.33
CA ARG A 175 5.22 3.48 1.02
C ARG A 175 4.58 3.27 -0.35
N VAL A 176 3.27 3.46 -0.40
CA VAL A 176 2.47 3.39 -1.63
C VAL A 176 1.86 4.76 -1.87
N ALA A 177 1.91 5.25 -3.11
CA ALA A 177 1.29 6.51 -3.49
C ALA A 177 0.70 6.47 -4.90
N GLY A 178 -0.34 7.28 -5.12
CA GLY A 178 -0.99 7.42 -6.41
C GLY A 178 -1.72 6.15 -6.87
N VAL A 179 -2.35 5.43 -5.94
CA VAL A 179 -3.24 4.30 -6.26
C VAL A 179 -4.51 4.83 -6.92
N ASN A 180 -4.82 4.34 -8.11
CA ASN A 180 -5.98 4.75 -8.89
C ASN A 180 -6.67 3.54 -9.51
N GLY A 181 -7.99 3.55 -9.51
CA GLY A 181 -8.80 2.57 -10.22
C GLY A 181 -10.20 2.39 -9.65
N VAL A 182 -10.91 1.41 -10.20
CA VAL A 182 -12.25 1.03 -9.76
C VAL A 182 -12.23 -0.45 -9.42
N VAL A 183 -12.56 -0.77 -8.17
CA VAL A 183 -12.66 -2.14 -7.68
C VAL A 183 -14.13 -2.53 -7.65
N ALA A 184 -14.54 -3.48 -8.49
CA ALA A 184 -15.89 -4.03 -8.46
C ALA A 184 -16.00 -5.16 -7.43
N LEU A 185 -17.14 -5.25 -6.75
CA LEU A 185 -17.46 -6.29 -5.80
C LEU A 185 -18.73 -7.02 -6.24
N SER A 186 -18.65 -8.35 -6.34
CA SER A 186 -19.81 -9.22 -6.61
C SER A 186 -20.58 -9.59 -5.34
N SER A 187 -20.00 -9.28 -4.18
CA SER A 187 -20.60 -9.40 -2.85
C SER A 187 -19.94 -8.40 -1.91
N LEU A 188 -20.72 -7.69 -1.10
CA LEU A 188 -20.22 -6.79 -0.06
C LEU A 188 -20.07 -7.50 1.30
N TRP A 189 -20.88 -8.55 1.52
CA TRP A 189 -20.89 -9.29 2.78
C TRP A 189 -21.13 -10.80 2.57
N PRO A 190 -20.12 -11.67 2.75
CA PRO A 190 -18.70 -11.32 2.85
C PRO A 190 -18.21 -10.63 1.55
N PRO A 191 -17.15 -9.81 1.62
CA PRO A 191 -16.63 -9.13 0.44
C PRO A 191 -16.04 -10.13 -0.56
N VAL A 192 -16.37 -9.96 -1.84
CA VAL A 192 -15.78 -10.73 -2.96
C VAL A 192 -15.48 -9.75 -4.09
N VAL A 193 -14.23 -9.75 -4.52
CA VAL A 193 -13.73 -9.00 -5.68
C VAL A 193 -13.45 -10.02 -6.78
N PRO A 194 -14.17 -10.00 -7.91
CA PRO A 194 -13.91 -10.93 -9.01
C PRO A 194 -12.48 -10.76 -9.55
N ASP A 195 -11.86 -11.84 -10.00
CA ASP A 195 -10.49 -11.81 -10.54
C ASP A 195 -10.37 -10.89 -11.76
N GLY A 196 -9.14 -10.46 -12.05
CA GLY A 196 -8.89 -9.55 -13.16
C GLY A 196 -9.13 -8.07 -12.88
N GLN A 197 -9.46 -7.65 -11.65
CA GLN A 197 -9.53 -6.21 -11.33
C GLN A 197 -8.17 -5.56 -11.50
N ARG A 198 -8.14 -4.32 -11.99
CA ARG A 198 -6.89 -3.59 -12.21
C ARG A 198 -6.78 -2.35 -11.34
N LEU A 199 -5.62 -2.16 -10.73
CA LEU A 199 -5.22 -0.92 -10.06
C LEU A 199 -3.92 -0.41 -10.67
N ALA A 200 -3.88 0.90 -10.91
CA ALA A 200 -2.66 1.61 -11.23
C ALA A 200 -2.04 2.17 -9.95
N VAL A 201 -0.73 2.09 -9.82
CA VAL A 201 0.02 2.55 -8.64
C VAL A 201 1.18 3.43 -9.14
N ALA A 202 1.12 4.72 -8.88
CA ALA A 202 2.16 5.64 -9.37
C ALA A 202 3.53 5.34 -8.75
N LEU A 203 3.57 5.01 -7.46
CA LEU A 203 4.80 4.73 -6.73
C LEU A 203 4.59 3.67 -5.66
N LEU A 204 5.48 2.68 -5.68
CA LEU A 204 5.73 1.75 -4.59
C LEU A 204 7.20 1.92 -4.19
N ASP A 205 7.42 2.34 -2.96
CA ASP A 205 8.73 2.69 -2.43
C ASP A 205 9.07 1.71 -1.30
N VAL A 206 10.04 0.85 -1.57
CA VAL A 206 10.53 -0.19 -0.64
C VAL A 206 11.96 0.11 -0.18
N GLY A 207 12.36 1.38 -0.24
CA GLY A 207 13.77 1.83 -0.16
C GLY A 207 14.38 2.08 -1.54
N VAL A 208 13.79 1.51 -2.59
CA VAL A 208 14.00 1.89 -3.99
C VAL A 208 12.65 2.23 -4.63
N PRO A 209 12.58 3.26 -5.50
CA PRO A 209 11.34 3.65 -6.13
C PRO A 209 10.97 2.72 -7.29
N LEU A 210 9.81 2.08 -7.19
CA LEU A 210 9.15 1.35 -8.28
C LEU A 210 7.98 2.19 -8.79
N THR A 211 7.98 2.51 -10.09
CA THR A 211 7.01 3.46 -10.67
C THR A 211 6.12 2.79 -11.71
N ASP A 212 5.07 3.50 -12.14
CA ASP A 212 4.16 3.07 -13.22
C ASP A 212 3.62 1.64 -13.01
N GLY A 213 3.25 1.35 -11.77
CA GLY A 213 2.77 0.06 -11.33
C GLY A 213 1.38 -0.27 -11.86
N VAL A 214 1.18 -1.52 -12.29
CA VAL A 214 -0.13 -2.08 -12.59
C VAL A 214 -0.27 -3.43 -11.90
N ILE A 215 -1.34 -3.59 -11.15
CA ILE A 215 -1.67 -4.83 -10.43
C ILE A 215 -3.00 -5.34 -10.98
N ARG A 216 -3.04 -6.63 -11.33
CA ARG A 216 -4.25 -7.38 -11.64
C ARG A 216 -4.52 -8.39 -10.53
N PHE A 217 -5.69 -8.30 -9.90
CA PHE A 217 -5.98 -9.05 -8.68
C PHE A 217 -7.47 -9.42 -8.53
N GLY A 218 -7.73 -10.36 -7.62
CA GLY A 218 -9.03 -10.75 -7.11
C GLY A 218 -9.02 -10.90 -5.59
N TYR A 219 -10.19 -11.07 -4.99
CA TYR A 219 -10.33 -11.41 -3.57
C TYR A 219 -11.51 -12.35 -3.35
N GLY A 220 -11.22 -13.57 -2.94
CA GLY A 220 -12.18 -14.66 -2.81
C GLY A 220 -12.83 -14.78 -1.44
N ARG A 221 -13.81 -15.71 -1.34
CA ARG A 221 -14.47 -16.05 -0.06
C ARG A 221 -13.57 -16.80 0.91
N ASP A 222 -12.48 -17.36 0.42
CA ASP A 222 -11.38 -17.94 1.18
C ASP A 222 -10.55 -16.89 1.95
N ARG A 223 -10.83 -15.60 1.72
CA ARG A 223 -10.16 -14.44 2.33
C ARG A 223 -8.72 -14.27 1.87
N ARG A 224 -8.42 -14.70 0.65
CA ARG A 224 -7.12 -14.52 0.00
C ARG A 224 -7.23 -13.48 -1.10
N VAL A 225 -6.17 -12.72 -1.28
CA VAL A 225 -5.97 -11.89 -2.48
C VAL A 225 -5.21 -12.75 -3.47
N ASP A 226 -5.79 -12.93 -4.64
CA ASP A 226 -5.12 -13.53 -5.80
C ASP A 226 -4.53 -12.40 -6.63
N VAL A 227 -3.25 -12.49 -6.98
CA VAL A 227 -2.54 -11.52 -7.82
C VAL A 227 -2.07 -12.23 -9.07
N ASP A 228 -2.81 -12.04 -10.17
CA ASP A 228 -2.47 -12.63 -11.46
C ASP A 228 -1.27 -11.96 -12.14
N GLU A 229 -1.11 -10.65 -11.89
CA GLU A 229 -0.12 -9.83 -12.55
C GLU A 229 0.24 -8.67 -11.64
N ALA A 230 1.53 -8.44 -11.46
CA ALA A 230 2.02 -7.25 -10.80
C ALA A 230 3.27 -6.79 -11.55
N ARG A 231 3.23 -5.59 -12.13
CA ARG A 231 4.32 -5.05 -12.96
C ARG A 231 4.63 -3.61 -12.60
N TRP A 232 5.91 -3.27 -12.62
CA TRP A 232 6.43 -1.92 -12.37
C TRP A 232 7.55 -1.59 -13.34
N ARG A 233 7.86 -0.30 -13.46
CA ARG A 233 9.13 0.20 -13.97
C ARG A 233 10.13 0.31 -12.83
N TRP A 234 11.37 -0.10 -13.11
CA TRP A 234 12.46 -0.07 -12.15
C TRP A 234 13.79 0.06 -12.88
N GLY A 235 14.58 1.09 -12.53
CA GLY A 235 15.91 1.37 -13.11
C GLY A 235 15.94 1.24 -14.63
N GLY A 236 15.11 1.98 -15.36
CA GLY A 236 15.05 1.95 -16.83
C GLY A 236 14.51 0.66 -17.46
N GLY A 237 14.20 -0.37 -16.67
CA GLY A 237 13.66 -1.66 -17.10
C GLY A 237 12.28 -1.95 -16.53
N THR A 238 11.92 -3.24 -16.48
CA THR A 238 10.64 -3.70 -15.89
C THR A 238 10.87 -4.73 -14.80
N LEU A 239 10.01 -4.70 -13.78
CA LEU A 239 9.95 -5.69 -12.72
C LEU A 239 8.55 -6.31 -12.72
N LYS A 240 8.45 -7.64 -12.78
CA LYS A 240 7.18 -8.37 -12.81
C LYS A 240 7.16 -9.44 -11.73
N ALA A 241 6.03 -9.67 -11.08
CA ALA A 241 5.85 -10.80 -10.18
C ALA A 241 5.24 -12.00 -10.91
N ASP A 242 5.67 -13.21 -10.56
CA ASP A 242 4.89 -14.42 -10.84
C ASP A 242 3.54 -14.37 -10.11
N PRO A 243 2.48 -15.00 -10.64
CA PRO A 243 1.18 -15.05 -9.96
C PRO A 243 1.30 -15.64 -8.55
N PHE A 244 0.62 -15.03 -7.58
CA PHE A 244 0.68 -15.46 -6.19
C PHE A 244 -0.58 -15.12 -5.42
N GLU A 245 -0.82 -15.89 -4.36
CA GLU A 245 -1.92 -15.64 -3.43
C GLU A 245 -1.39 -15.29 -2.04
N LEU A 246 -2.03 -14.33 -1.37
CA LEU A 246 -1.68 -13.93 -0.01
C LEU A 246 -2.91 -13.70 0.86
N SER A 247 -2.80 -14.00 2.15
CA SER A 247 -3.79 -13.58 3.14
C SER A 247 -3.48 -12.16 3.62
N PRO A 248 -4.39 -11.18 3.47
CA PRO A 248 -4.16 -9.81 3.97
C PRO A 248 -3.96 -9.72 5.49
N THR A 249 -4.40 -10.75 6.22
CA THR A 249 -4.41 -10.75 7.69
C THR A 249 -3.21 -11.46 8.29
N ALA A 250 -2.56 -12.31 7.51
CA ALA A 250 -1.38 -13.06 7.89
C ALA A 250 -0.57 -13.35 6.62
N PRO A 251 0.05 -12.30 6.02
CA PRO A 251 0.75 -12.45 4.75
C PRO A 251 1.95 -13.40 4.95
N LYS A 252 1.88 -14.54 4.28
CA LYS A 252 2.95 -15.56 4.23
C LYS A 252 3.01 -16.10 2.81
N GLY A 253 4.21 -16.27 2.28
CA GLY A 253 4.38 -16.82 0.94
C GLY A 253 5.76 -16.59 0.37
N LEU A 254 5.99 -17.19 -0.79
CA LEU A 254 7.15 -16.94 -1.64
C LEU A 254 6.64 -16.34 -2.95
N VAL A 255 7.18 -15.20 -3.33
CA VAL A 255 6.86 -14.51 -4.58
C VAL A 255 8.15 -14.32 -5.34
N THR A 256 8.21 -14.81 -6.57
CA THR A 256 9.38 -14.58 -7.44
C THR A 256 9.12 -13.35 -8.30
N LEU A 257 10.04 -12.40 -8.24
CA LEU A 257 10.03 -11.23 -9.13
C LEU A 257 11.05 -11.44 -10.25
N HIS A 258 10.74 -10.98 -11.45
CA HIS A 258 11.57 -11.04 -12.64
C HIS A 258 11.88 -9.62 -13.10
N ALA A 259 13.16 -9.30 -13.13
CA ALA A 259 13.65 -8.04 -13.67
C ALA A 259 14.12 -8.24 -15.11
N ASP A 260 13.72 -7.34 -16.00
CA ASP A 260 14.06 -7.38 -17.41
C ASP A 260 14.58 -6.02 -17.88
N GLY A 261 15.76 -6.05 -18.51
CA GLY A 261 16.40 -4.89 -19.11
C GLY A 261 16.74 -3.74 -18.16
N VAL A 262 17.00 -3.98 -16.88
CA VAL A 262 17.30 -2.93 -15.89
C VAL A 262 18.66 -2.29 -16.18
N ASP A 263 18.70 -0.98 -16.31
CA ASP A 263 19.90 -0.20 -16.58
C ASP A 263 20.80 -0.13 -15.34
N LEU A 264 22.03 -0.61 -15.48
CA LEU A 264 22.98 -0.68 -14.38
C LEU A 264 23.43 0.72 -13.93
N GLY A 265 23.56 1.68 -14.85
CA GLY A 265 23.92 3.05 -14.53
C GLY A 265 22.83 3.75 -13.72
N GLU A 266 21.56 3.57 -14.11
CA GLU A 266 20.43 4.09 -13.34
C GLU A 266 20.36 3.49 -11.93
N LEU A 267 20.55 2.16 -11.80
CA LEU A 267 20.56 1.52 -10.48
C LEU A 267 21.64 2.09 -9.56
N LEU A 268 22.86 2.25 -10.06
CA LEU A 268 23.98 2.84 -9.29
C LEU A 268 23.70 4.30 -8.92
N GLY A 269 23.04 5.05 -9.80
CA GLY A 269 22.58 6.42 -9.50
C GLY A 269 21.52 6.49 -8.40
N LEU A 270 20.61 5.50 -8.33
CA LEU A 270 19.60 5.42 -7.28
C LEU A 270 20.22 5.19 -5.89
N ILE A 271 21.25 4.36 -5.81
CA ILE A 271 21.97 4.09 -4.54
C ILE A 271 23.08 5.10 -4.24
N ARG A 272 23.36 6.03 -5.16
CA ARG A 272 24.35 7.13 -5.02
C ARG A 272 25.74 6.67 -4.58
N VAL A 273 26.30 5.67 -5.26
CA VAL A 273 27.67 5.24 -4.95
C VAL A 273 28.67 6.20 -5.61
N ASP A 274 29.44 6.90 -4.79
CA ASP A 274 30.44 7.86 -5.26
C ASP A 274 31.54 7.20 -6.10
N GLY A 275 31.86 7.84 -7.24
CA GLY A 275 32.94 7.42 -8.13
C GLY A 275 32.68 6.12 -8.88
N VAL A 276 31.51 5.48 -8.74
CA VAL A 276 31.13 4.31 -9.55
C VAL A 276 30.29 4.77 -10.73
N SER A 277 30.64 4.29 -11.92
CA SER A 277 29.81 4.35 -13.10
C SER A 277 29.85 3.01 -13.82
N ALA A 278 28.74 2.61 -14.40
CA ALA A 278 28.71 1.40 -15.22
C ALA A 278 27.71 1.56 -16.36
N SER A 279 27.93 0.80 -17.42
CA SER A 279 27.02 0.66 -18.54
C SER A 279 26.53 -0.78 -18.65
N GLY A 280 25.44 -1.00 -19.39
CA GLY A 280 24.86 -2.31 -19.64
C GLY A 280 23.51 -2.51 -18.94
N ARG A 281 22.88 -3.64 -19.23
CA ARG A 281 21.55 -3.99 -18.74
C ARG A 281 21.57 -5.33 -18.03
N LEU A 282 20.80 -5.43 -16.96
CA LEU A 282 20.64 -6.60 -16.13
C LEU A 282 19.28 -7.24 -16.30
N SER A 283 19.22 -8.56 -16.20
CA SER A 283 17.98 -9.32 -16.11
C SER A 283 18.15 -10.52 -15.20
N GLY A 284 17.08 -10.94 -14.54
CA GLY A 284 17.15 -12.06 -13.62
C GLY A 284 15.97 -12.15 -12.68
N SER A 285 16.13 -12.96 -11.64
CA SER A 285 15.06 -13.32 -10.72
C SER A 285 15.40 -12.96 -9.28
N LEU A 286 14.38 -12.54 -8.54
CA LEU A 286 14.44 -12.07 -7.16
C LEU A 286 13.34 -12.81 -6.36
N PRO A 287 13.64 -13.95 -5.75
CA PRO A 287 12.72 -14.63 -4.85
C PRO A 287 12.57 -13.86 -3.54
N VAL A 288 11.32 -13.53 -3.21
CA VAL A 288 10.93 -12.76 -2.04
C VAL A 288 10.05 -13.61 -1.14
N ARG A 289 10.53 -13.92 0.06
CA ARG A 289 9.73 -14.61 1.08
C ARG A 289 9.14 -13.62 2.06
N ILE A 290 7.84 -13.75 2.25
CA ILE A 290 7.05 -12.96 3.17
C ILE A 290 6.69 -13.90 4.33
N GLY A 291 6.98 -13.48 5.55
CA GLY A 291 6.68 -14.25 6.76
C GLY A 291 6.47 -13.36 7.99
N GLU A 292 6.33 -13.99 9.16
CA GLU A 292 6.14 -13.28 10.43
C GLU A 292 7.34 -12.41 10.82
N GLY A 293 8.55 -12.80 10.39
CA GLY A 293 9.79 -12.05 10.60
C GLY A 293 10.02 -10.91 9.60
N GLY A 294 9.09 -10.64 8.68
CA GLY A 294 9.22 -9.61 7.66
C GLY A 294 9.44 -10.17 6.25
N VAL A 295 10.11 -9.38 5.41
CA VAL A 295 10.36 -9.69 4.00
C VAL A 295 11.83 -10.04 3.82
N ARG A 296 12.12 -11.17 3.19
CA ARG A 296 13.48 -11.66 2.96
C ARG A 296 13.70 -11.95 1.48
N LEU A 297 14.83 -11.50 0.96
CA LEU A 297 15.36 -11.83 -0.35
C LEU A 297 16.25 -13.07 -0.21
N GLU A 298 16.01 -14.09 -1.02
CA GLU A 298 16.84 -15.30 -1.02
C GLU A 298 17.22 -15.72 -2.43
N GLY A 299 18.52 -15.74 -2.70
CA GLY A 299 19.09 -16.20 -3.95
C GLY A 299 18.71 -15.34 -5.13
N ALA A 300 18.62 -14.02 -4.96
CA ALA A 300 18.40 -13.15 -6.10
C ALA A 300 19.62 -13.17 -7.00
N VAL A 301 19.43 -13.28 -8.30
CA VAL A 301 20.50 -13.30 -9.31
C VAL A 301 20.11 -12.41 -10.46
N PHE A 302 21.02 -11.53 -10.87
CA PHE A 302 20.89 -10.69 -12.05
C PHE A 302 22.14 -10.85 -12.91
N ASP A 303 21.94 -11.16 -14.18
CA ASP A 303 23.00 -11.33 -15.17
C ASP A 303 23.01 -10.16 -16.15
N GLY A 304 24.21 -9.73 -16.53
CA GLY A 304 24.45 -8.81 -17.62
C GLY A 304 23.98 -9.43 -18.93
N THR A 305 23.08 -8.73 -19.61
CA THR A 305 22.52 -9.16 -20.90
C THR A 305 23.45 -8.89 -22.07
N GLN A 306 24.49 -8.08 -21.86
CA GLN A 306 25.48 -7.70 -22.86
C GLN A 306 26.78 -7.25 -22.17
N PRO A 307 27.92 -7.26 -22.90
CA PRO A 307 29.15 -6.63 -22.45
C PRO A 307 28.96 -5.15 -22.13
N GLY A 308 29.80 -4.61 -21.26
CA GLY A 308 29.71 -3.22 -20.84
C GLY A 308 30.96 -2.71 -20.16
N THR A 309 30.83 -1.58 -19.47
CA THR A 309 31.93 -0.94 -18.75
C THR A 309 31.58 -0.79 -17.29
N LEU A 310 32.58 -0.93 -16.43
CA LEU A 310 32.54 -0.64 -15.00
C LEU A 310 33.76 0.24 -14.68
N ARG A 311 33.51 1.40 -14.12
CA ARG A 311 34.54 2.34 -13.69
C ARG A 311 34.32 2.67 -12.23
N TYR A 312 35.37 2.47 -11.43
CA TYR A 312 35.42 2.92 -10.05
C TYR A 312 36.62 3.84 -9.83
N ALA A 313 36.34 5.12 -9.64
CA ALA A 313 37.32 6.17 -9.42
C ALA A 313 36.76 7.18 -8.40
N PRO A 314 36.70 6.82 -7.10
CA PRO A 314 36.24 7.74 -6.06
C PRO A 314 37.24 8.88 -5.87
N ALA A 315 36.74 10.08 -5.55
CA ALA A 315 37.60 11.22 -5.20
C ALA A 315 38.40 10.95 -3.92
N GLU A 316 37.77 10.30 -2.93
CA GLU A 316 38.40 9.80 -1.71
C GLU A 316 38.05 8.32 -1.54
N PRO A 317 38.99 7.38 -1.77
CA PRO A 317 38.72 5.96 -1.58
C PRO A 317 38.45 5.65 -0.10
N PRO A 318 37.49 4.75 0.21
CA PRO A 318 37.19 4.34 1.58
C PRO A 318 38.46 3.84 2.30
N PRO A 319 38.57 3.99 3.64
CA PRO A 319 39.76 3.62 4.39
C PRO A 319 40.22 2.16 4.17
N GLY A 320 39.28 1.24 3.89
CA GLY A 320 39.56 -0.17 3.59
C GLY A 320 40.04 -0.45 2.15
N LEU A 321 40.01 0.54 1.26
CA LEU A 321 40.48 0.46 -0.13
C LEU A 321 41.70 1.37 -0.39
N SER A 322 42.15 2.09 0.64
CA SER A 322 43.37 2.89 0.62
C SER A 322 44.57 2.02 1.01
N GLY A 323 45.51 1.83 0.10
CA GLY A 323 46.72 1.03 0.34
C GLY A 323 47.96 1.66 -0.31
N PRO A 324 49.16 1.31 0.16
CA PRO A 324 50.41 1.77 -0.44
C PRO A 324 50.56 1.27 -1.89
N GLU A 325 51.51 1.86 -2.63
CA GLU A 325 51.78 1.46 -4.01
C GLU A 325 52.08 -0.04 -4.14
N GLY A 326 51.44 -0.71 -5.11
CA GLY A 326 51.58 -2.15 -5.35
C GLY A 326 50.74 -3.05 -4.44
N SER A 327 49.93 -2.50 -3.53
CA SER A 327 49.01 -3.28 -2.70
C SER A 327 47.89 -3.94 -3.53
N PRO A 328 47.34 -5.09 -3.10
CA PRO A 328 46.22 -5.76 -3.77
C PRO A 328 45.00 -4.84 -3.98
N THR A 329 44.77 -3.90 -3.05
CA THR A 329 43.70 -2.90 -3.15
C THR A 329 43.97 -1.88 -4.25
N GLN A 330 45.20 -1.36 -4.36
CA GLN A 330 45.54 -0.44 -5.45
C GLN A 330 45.50 -1.13 -6.81
N LEU A 331 45.92 -2.41 -6.89
CA LEU A 331 45.78 -3.22 -8.10
C LEU A 331 44.32 -3.41 -8.50
N LEU A 332 43.42 -3.67 -7.53
CA LEU A 332 41.98 -3.75 -7.76
C LEU A 332 41.41 -2.42 -8.27
N LEU A 333 41.77 -1.29 -7.66
CA LEU A 333 41.34 0.04 -8.12
C LEU A 333 41.86 0.34 -9.53
N GLY A 334 43.12 -0.01 -9.81
CA GLY A 334 43.72 0.10 -11.15
C GLY A 334 42.95 -0.71 -12.18
N ALA A 335 42.62 -1.98 -11.87
CA ALA A 335 41.81 -2.82 -12.74
C ALA A 335 40.41 -2.23 -12.97
N LEU A 336 39.75 -1.72 -11.93
CA LEU A 336 38.41 -1.15 -12.01
C LEU A 336 38.34 0.27 -12.59
N SER A 337 39.47 0.91 -12.88
CA SER A 337 39.49 2.30 -13.39
C SER A 337 38.87 2.47 -14.78
N ASP A 338 38.98 1.47 -15.66
CA ASP A 338 38.36 1.43 -16.99
C ASP A 338 38.02 -0.02 -17.40
N PHE A 339 37.31 -0.73 -16.53
CA PHE A 339 37.04 -2.14 -16.72
C PHE A 339 35.99 -2.38 -17.79
N ARG A 340 36.33 -3.14 -18.83
CA ARG A 340 35.44 -3.57 -19.90
C ARG A 340 35.07 -5.02 -19.65
N TYR A 341 33.84 -5.28 -19.25
CA TYR A 341 33.39 -6.62 -18.89
C TYR A 341 32.68 -7.31 -20.05
N ASP A 342 32.91 -8.60 -20.18
CA ASP A 342 32.19 -9.49 -21.11
C ASP A 342 30.99 -10.15 -20.42
N SER A 343 31.12 -10.39 -19.11
CA SER A 343 30.07 -10.98 -18.28
C SER A 343 30.06 -10.35 -16.90
N LEU A 344 28.86 -10.07 -16.40
CA LEU A 344 28.62 -9.52 -15.07
C LEU A 344 27.45 -10.29 -14.43
N ARG A 345 27.61 -10.67 -13.17
CA ARG A 345 26.57 -11.28 -12.35
C ARG A 345 26.49 -10.58 -11.01
N LEU A 346 25.28 -10.19 -10.62
CA LEU A 346 24.95 -9.71 -9.29
C LEU A 346 24.14 -10.74 -8.54
N THR A 347 24.38 -10.85 -7.25
CA THR A 347 23.60 -11.66 -6.32
C THR A 347 23.16 -10.81 -5.15
N LEU A 348 21.93 -11.01 -4.66
CA LEU A 348 21.38 -10.27 -3.52
C LEU A 348 20.66 -11.23 -2.58
N ASP A 349 20.99 -11.14 -1.30
CA ASP A 349 20.42 -11.93 -0.21
C ASP A 349 20.25 -11.05 1.03
N GLY A 350 19.20 -11.27 1.82
CA GLY A 350 19.07 -10.62 3.12
C GLY A 350 17.65 -10.20 3.47
N GLU A 351 17.53 -9.38 4.51
CA GLU A 351 16.24 -8.95 5.05
C GLU A 351 15.93 -7.52 4.62
N ALA A 352 14.70 -7.27 4.17
CA ALA A 352 14.25 -5.93 3.82
C ALA A 352 14.25 -5.04 5.08
N GLY A 353 15.01 -3.94 5.04
CA GLY A 353 15.22 -3.07 6.20
C GLY A 353 16.24 -3.60 7.22
N GLY A 354 16.90 -4.73 6.93
CA GLY A 354 17.95 -5.35 7.76
C GLY A 354 19.29 -5.44 7.03
N GLU A 355 20.06 -6.49 7.32
CA GLU A 355 21.32 -6.75 6.62
C GLU A 355 21.08 -7.33 5.22
N LEU A 356 21.79 -6.76 4.24
CA LEU A 356 21.80 -7.19 2.84
C LEU A 356 23.21 -7.59 2.46
N ARG A 357 23.33 -8.71 1.76
CA ARG A 357 24.58 -9.19 1.16
C ARG A 357 24.43 -9.09 -0.35
N ALA A 358 25.34 -8.34 -0.96
CA ALA A 358 25.43 -8.18 -2.40
C ALA A 358 26.72 -8.81 -2.89
N GLY A 359 26.63 -9.77 -3.80
CA GLY A 359 27.80 -10.31 -4.50
C GLY A 359 27.87 -9.78 -5.93
N LEU A 360 29.05 -9.38 -6.38
CA LEU A 360 29.35 -9.01 -7.76
C LEU A 360 30.42 -9.96 -8.29
N SER A 361 30.14 -10.64 -9.39
CA SER A 361 31.12 -11.42 -10.16
C SER A 361 31.23 -10.79 -11.54
N VAL A 362 32.43 -10.39 -11.93
CA VAL A 362 32.66 -9.72 -13.21
C VAL A 362 33.92 -10.28 -13.87
N ARG A 363 33.86 -10.49 -15.18
CA ARG A 363 34.98 -10.96 -15.99
C ARG A 363 35.14 -10.04 -17.19
N GLY A 364 36.39 -9.66 -17.45
CA GLY A 364 36.69 -8.69 -18.50
C GLY A 364 38.16 -8.34 -18.56
N THR A 365 38.44 -7.15 -19.10
CA THR A 365 39.79 -6.61 -19.28
C THR A 365 39.81 -5.13 -18.94
N ASN A 366 40.98 -4.61 -18.59
CA ASN A 366 41.22 -3.17 -18.60
C ASN A 366 42.46 -2.91 -19.47
N PRO A 367 42.31 -2.28 -20.65
CA PRO A 367 43.41 -2.08 -21.60
C PRO A 367 44.60 -1.29 -21.04
N ALA A 368 44.36 -0.43 -20.03
CA ALA A 368 45.39 0.38 -19.40
C ALA A 368 46.07 -0.32 -18.20
N PHE A 369 45.64 -1.54 -17.88
CA PHE A 369 46.11 -2.29 -16.72
C PHE A 369 46.70 -3.65 -17.14
N TYR A 370 47.94 -3.94 -16.74
CA TYR A 370 48.62 -5.22 -17.00
C TYR A 370 48.50 -5.69 -18.46
N ASP A 371 48.82 -4.82 -19.42
CA ASP A 371 48.77 -5.12 -20.86
C ASP A 371 47.42 -5.68 -21.36
N GLY A 372 46.31 -5.32 -20.69
CA GLY A 372 44.97 -5.77 -21.06
C GLY A 372 44.67 -7.24 -20.75
N HIS A 373 45.44 -7.88 -19.87
CA HIS A 373 45.20 -9.28 -19.51
C HIS A 373 43.77 -9.50 -18.96
N PRO A 374 43.17 -10.67 -19.21
CA PRO A 374 41.88 -11.02 -18.64
C PRO A 374 41.90 -11.04 -17.12
N VAL A 375 40.91 -10.41 -16.52
CA VAL A 375 40.72 -10.30 -15.07
C VAL A 375 39.32 -10.82 -14.73
N ALA A 376 39.25 -11.66 -13.70
CA ALA A 376 38.01 -12.14 -13.11
C ALA A 376 37.97 -11.71 -11.64
N LEU A 377 36.96 -10.93 -11.27
CA LEU A 377 36.80 -10.38 -9.92
C LEU A 377 35.51 -10.92 -9.32
N THR A 378 35.59 -11.32 -8.05
CA THR A 378 34.43 -11.63 -7.23
C THR A 378 34.50 -10.77 -5.98
N LEU A 379 33.54 -9.87 -5.84
CA LEU A 379 33.40 -8.97 -4.70
C LEU A 379 32.16 -9.36 -3.92
N THR A 380 32.26 -9.38 -2.59
CA THR A 380 31.11 -9.58 -1.71
C THR A 380 31.04 -8.41 -0.76
N LEU A 381 29.93 -7.67 -0.82
CA LEU A 381 29.59 -6.57 0.07
C LEU A 381 28.58 -7.12 1.08
N SER A 382 28.93 -7.12 2.36
CA SER A 382 28.06 -7.58 3.44
C SER A 382 27.86 -6.47 4.46
N GLY A 383 26.62 -6.24 4.86
CA GLY A 383 26.29 -5.33 5.94
C GLY A 383 24.87 -4.82 5.80
N ALA A 384 24.48 -3.89 6.66
CA ALA A 384 23.31 -3.10 6.36
C ALA A 384 23.73 -2.17 5.21
N LEU A 385 23.36 -2.50 3.96
CA LEU A 385 23.75 -1.73 2.76
C LEU A 385 23.42 -0.25 2.98
N ASP A 386 22.35 0.01 3.75
CA ASP A 386 21.91 1.31 4.20
C ASP A 386 22.87 2.03 5.16
N ARG A 387 23.70 1.34 5.96
CA ARG A 387 24.78 1.92 6.78
C ARG A 387 26.04 2.12 5.98
N ILE A 388 26.42 1.22 5.09
CA ILE A 388 27.64 1.39 4.28
C ILE A 388 27.43 2.52 3.25
N LEU A 389 26.22 2.64 2.70
CA LEU A 389 25.83 3.71 1.76
C LEU A 389 25.43 5.03 2.45
N ARG A 390 25.08 5.03 3.75
CA ARG A 390 24.89 6.27 4.55
C ARG A 390 26.12 6.70 5.35
N GLN A 391 27.04 5.79 5.70
CA GLN A 391 28.27 6.14 6.42
C GLN A 391 29.28 6.88 5.55
N SER A 392 29.12 6.93 4.23
CA SER A 392 29.81 7.92 3.38
C SER A 392 29.21 9.33 3.45
N LEU A 393 28.10 9.53 4.18
CA LEU A 393 27.42 10.83 4.30
C LEU A 393 27.27 11.37 5.74
N ASP A 394 27.99 10.82 6.73
CA ASP A 394 28.05 11.40 8.09
C ASP A 394 29.48 11.73 8.57
N ALA A 395 30.44 11.81 7.66
CA ALA A 395 31.81 12.20 7.99
C ALA A 395 32.17 13.59 7.46
N TYR A 396 31.46 14.66 7.88
CA TYR A 396 32.06 15.99 7.95
C TYR A 396 31.36 16.92 8.95
N ARG A 397 32.22 17.64 9.72
CA ARG A 397 32.03 18.61 10.82
C ARG A 397 32.05 17.96 12.21
N ILE A 398 33.03 18.19 13.09
CA ILE A 398 33.92 19.34 13.33
C ILE A 398 35.27 18.83 13.90
N PRO A 399 36.44 19.38 13.51
CA PRO A 399 37.70 19.09 14.19
C PRO A 399 37.70 19.64 15.62
N TYR A 400 37.87 18.78 16.62
CA TYR A 400 38.26 19.19 17.98
C TYR A 400 39.71 18.78 18.22
N VAL A 401 40.63 19.66 17.84
CA VAL A 401 42.06 19.63 18.12
C VAL A 401 42.52 21.07 17.84
N VAL A 402 43.11 21.87 18.73
CA VAL A 402 43.91 21.62 19.92
C VAL A 402 43.76 22.85 20.81
N ARG A 403 43.51 22.65 22.11
CA ARG A 403 43.86 23.63 23.14
C ARG A 403 45.37 23.52 23.35
N ASP A 404 46.05 24.66 23.34
CA ASP A 404 47.45 24.90 23.71
C ASP A 404 48.50 24.88 22.60
N ARG A 405 48.70 26.06 21.99
CA ARG A 405 49.97 26.81 21.99
C ARG A 405 49.86 28.01 21.04
N MET A 406 49.61 29.20 21.60
CA MET A 406 50.13 30.50 21.14
C MET A 406 49.44 31.61 21.94
N ILE A 407 49.79 31.72 23.22
CA ILE A 407 49.89 33.03 23.86
C ILE A 407 51.39 33.20 24.14
N GLY A 408 52.09 33.70 23.12
CA GLY A 408 53.34 34.42 23.30
C GLY A 408 52.99 35.90 23.14
N PHE A 409 53.04 36.64 24.23
CA PHE A 409 54.08 37.66 24.43
C PHE A 409 53.87 38.92 23.58
N ASP A 410 53.13 39.87 24.15
CA ASP A 410 53.46 41.30 24.05
C ASP A 410 53.40 41.92 25.46
N GLN A 411 54.59 41.94 26.08
CA GLN A 411 55.24 42.86 27.04
C GLN A 411 54.44 43.87 27.92
N PRO A 412 55.00 44.42 29.03
CA PRO A 412 56.42 44.49 29.42
C PRO A 412 56.79 44.12 30.88
N LYS A 413 58.12 44.16 31.08
CA LYS A 413 58.96 43.86 32.26
C LYS A 413 58.74 44.73 33.51
N ASP A 414 58.99 44.07 34.64
CA ASP A 414 59.68 44.47 35.89
C ASP A 414 59.17 45.63 36.75
N PRO A 415 59.55 45.67 38.05
CA PRO A 415 60.26 44.67 38.86
C PRO A 415 59.42 43.99 39.95
#